data_AF-A0AAD4VFD3-F1
#
_entry.id   AF-A0AAD4VFD3-F1
#
_cell.length_a   1.000
_cell.length_b   1.000
_cell.length_c   1.000
_cell.angle_alpha   90.00
_cell.angle_beta   90.00
_cell.angle_gamma   90.00
#
_symmetry.space_group_name_H-M   'P 1'
#
loop_
_entity.id
_entity.type
_entity.pdbx_description
1 polymer ?
#
loop_
_entity_poly.entity_id
_entity_poly.type
_entity_poly.pdbx_seq_one_letter_code
_entity_poly.pdbx_strand_id
1 'polypeptide(L)'
;MEDTLHNEVDQVNSSSFTNEIEYVAPPKRFSTLSFTPFKQDSDPESHLKHFKSVMILYKFEDALMYKVFAMTLRGATQDWFHTIPSRSIRSFRELVLVFTKEYTSYRTIKKNPNHLFNLHNKHDESL
;
A
#
# COMPACT_ATOMS: atom_id res chain seq x y z
N MET A 1 -32.22 4.32 -2.18
CA MET A 1 -31.30 3.99 -3.31
C MET A 1 -30.39 5.17 -3.62
N GLU A 2 -30.82 6.41 -3.38
CA GLU A 2 -30.00 7.62 -3.58
C GLU A 2 -29.00 7.89 -2.44
N ASP A 3 -29.34 7.56 -1.19
CA ASP A 3 -28.43 7.74 -0.03
C ASP A 3 -27.15 6.88 -0.09
N THR A 4 -27.19 5.74 -0.80
CA THR A 4 -26.04 4.83 -0.93
C THR A 4 -25.01 5.36 -1.93
N LEU A 5 -25.49 5.99 -3.02
CA LEU A 5 -24.64 6.59 -4.05
C LEU A 5 -23.92 7.84 -3.54
N HIS A 6 -24.58 8.67 -2.72
CA HIS A 6 -23.95 9.88 -2.18
C HIS A 6 -22.77 9.53 -1.25
N ASN A 7 -22.96 8.50 -0.43
CA ASN A 7 -21.93 8.00 0.50
C ASN A 7 -20.73 7.36 -0.25
N GLU A 8 -20.96 6.65 -1.36
CA GLU A 8 -19.90 6.14 -2.23
C GLU A 8 -19.11 7.27 -2.92
N VAL A 9 -19.79 8.31 -3.41
CA VAL A 9 -19.13 9.47 -4.05
C VAL A 9 -18.31 10.27 -3.03
N ASP A 10 -18.82 10.43 -1.81
CA ASP A 10 -18.10 11.10 -0.72
C ASP A 10 -16.88 10.29 -0.26
N GLN A 11 -16.95 8.96 -0.27
CA GLN A 11 -15.82 8.08 0.02
C GLN A 11 -14.75 8.12 -1.09
N VAL A 12 -15.15 8.14 -2.36
CA VAL A 12 -14.23 8.26 -3.51
C VAL A 12 -13.55 9.63 -3.56
N ASN A 13 -14.21 10.68 -3.11
CA ASN A 13 -13.64 12.03 -3.02
C ASN A 13 -12.86 12.28 -1.72
N SER A 14 -12.97 11.39 -0.73
CA SER A 14 -12.25 11.52 0.53
C SER A 14 -10.79 11.13 0.37
N SER A 15 -9.93 12.12 0.46
CA SER A 15 -8.48 11.97 0.43
C SER A 15 -8.02 11.20 1.68
N SER A 16 -7.37 10.04 1.50
CA SER A 16 -6.71 9.35 2.64
C SER A 16 -5.50 10.13 3.16
N PHE A 17 -5.02 11.10 2.38
CA PHE A 17 -3.88 11.95 2.67
C PHE A 17 -4.17 12.94 3.83
N THR A 18 -3.14 13.32 4.58
CA THR A 18 -3.21 14.52 5.44
C THR A 18 -3.13 15.78 4.57
N ASN A 19 -3.63 16.91 5.06
CA ASN A 19 -3.55 18.19 4.34
C ASN A 19 -2.09 18.55 3.98
N GLU A 20 -1.15 18.28 4.89
CA GLU A 20 0.27 18.52 4.66
C GLU A 20 0.78 17.78 3.41
N ILE A 21 0.31 16.56 3.19
CA ILE A 21 0.66 15.78 1.99
C ILE A 21 -0.15 16.26 0.79
N GLU A 22 -1.46 16.42 0.93
CA GLU A 22 -2.40 16.75 -0.14
C GLU A 22 -2.02 18.01 -0.91
N TYR A 23 -1.55 19.05 -0.22
CA TYR A 23 -1.25 20.34 -0.86
C TYR A 23 0.21 20.53 -1.28
N VAL A 24 1.09 19.51 -1.14
CA VAL A 24 2.47 19.63 -1.66
C VAL A 24 2.49 19.72 -3.18
N ALA A 25 3.17 20.74 -3.71
CA ALA A 25 3.34 20.96 -5.12
C ALA A 25 4.18 19.84 -5.79
N PRO A 26 3.77 19.34 -6.97
CA PRO A 26 4.52 18.32 -7.68
C PRO A 26 5.88 18.85 -8.18
N PRO A 27 6.96 18.05 -8.16
CA PRO A 27 8.26 18.51 -8.63
C PRO A 27 8.31 18.75 -10.13
N LYS A 28 9.19 19.68 -10.55
CA LYS A 28 9.35 20.13 -11.94
C LYS A 28 9.65 19.02 -12.97
N ARG A 29 10.05 17.81 -12.55
CA ARG A 29 10.38 16.67 -13.43
C ARG A 29 9.43 15.47 -13.27
N PHE A 30 8.26 15.67 -12.68
CA PHE A 30 7.33 14.58 -12.38
C PHE A 30 6.91 13.77 -13.62
N SER A 31 6.79 14.44 -14.77
CA SER A 31 6.41 13.84 -16.06
C SER A 31 7.45 12.89 -16.67
N THR A 32 8.69 12.87 -16.17
CA THR A 32 9.75 11.95 -16.64
C THR A 32 9.87 10.66 -15.83
N LEU A 33 9.08 10.52 -14.77
CA LEU A 33 9.17 9.37 -13.87
C LEU A 33 8.38 8.18 -14.41
N SER A 34 9.10 7.19 -14.91
CA SER A 34 8.53 5.87 -15.15
C SER A 34 8.65 5.04 -13.87
N PHE A 35 7.53 4.81 -13.19
CA PHE A 35 7.45 3.81 -12.13
C PHE A 35 6.97 2.49 -12.69
N THR A 36 7.65 1.41 -12.30
CA THR A 36 7.10 0.07 -12.53
C THR A 36 5.90 -0.13 -11.60
N PRO A 37 4.70 -0.46 -12.12
CA PRO A 37 3.54 -0.69 -11.26
C PRO A 37 3.75 -1.94 -10.38
N PHE A 38 3.39 -1.84 -9.11
CA PHE A 38 3.34 -2.98 -8.20
C PHE A 38 2.09 -3.83 -8.48
N LYS A 39 2.33 -5.11 -8.76
CA LYS A 39 1.29 -6.13 -8.87
C LYS A 39 1.31 -7.00 -7.61
N GLN A 40 0.17 -7.58 -7.26
CA GLN A 40 0.00 -8.39 -6.05
C GLN A 40 0.94 -9.62 -5.96
N ASP A 41 1.43 -10.11 -7.10
CA ASP A 41 2.40 -11.21 -7.22
C ASP A 41 3.87 -10.75 -7.23
N SER A 42 4.11 -9.45 -7.25
CA SER A 42 5.46 -8.87 -7.26
C SER A 42 6.10 -8.89 -5.88
N ASP A 43 7.42 -8.92 -5.84
CA ASP A 43 8.16 -8.90 -4.57
C ASP A 43 8.09 -7.51 -3.90
N PRO A 44 7.48 -7.38 -2.70
CA PRO A 44 7.32 -6.09 -2.02
C PRO A 44 8.66 -5.43 -1.70
N GLU A 45 9.68 -6.22 -1.35
CA GLU A 45 11.01 -5.71 -0.99
C GLU A 45 11.74 -5.14 -2.21
N SER A 46 11.71 -5.85 -3.34
CA SER A 46 12.24 -5.36 -4.61
C SER A 46 11.55 -4.07 -5.07
N HIS A 47 10.22 -4.01 -4.95
CA HIS A 47 9.46 -2.79 -5.26
C HIS A 47 9.89 -1.60 -4.39
N LEU A 48 10.01 -1.82 -3.08
CA LEU A 48 10.47 -0.79 -2.14
C LEU A 48 11.90 -0.32 -2.44
N LYS A 49 12.80 -1.25 -2.81
CA LYS A 49 14.18 -0.90 -3.22
C LYS A 49 14.20 -0.05 -4.48
N HIS A 50 13.46 -0.45 -5.51
CA HIS A 50 13.35 0.32 -6.75
C HIS A 50 12.75 1.71 -6.50
N PHE A 51 11.64 1.77 -5.76
CA PHE A 51 10.97 3.00 -5.40
C PHE A 51 11.92 3.96 -4.67
N LYS A 52 12.64 3.48 -3.64
CA LYS A 52 13.63 4.29 -2.91
C LYS A 52 14.73 4.84 -3.79
N SER A 53 15.26 4.04 -4.73
CA SER A 53 16.28 4.51 -5.68
C SER A 53 15.78 5.66 -6.55
N VAL A 54 14.53 5.59 -7.01
CA VAL A 54 13.91 6.68 -7.77
C VAL A 54 13.70 7.91 -6.88
N MET A 55 13.24 7.74 -5.63
CA MET A 55 13.04 8.87 -4.70
C MET A 55 14.34 9.63 -4.43
N ILE A 56 15.45 8.91 -4.21
CA ILE A 56 16.78 9.50 -3.99
C ILE A 56 17.25 10.27 -5.23
N LEU A 57 17.12 9.65 -6.41
CA LEU A 57 17.56 10.25 -7.69
C LEU A 57 16.88 11.61 -7.94
N TYR A 58 15.60 11.72 -7.62
CA TYR A 58 14.82 12.92 -7.88
C TYR A 58 14.66 13.83 -6.66
N LYS A 59 15.29 13.49 -5.51
CA LYS A 59 15.27 14.26 -4.26
C LYS A 59 13.84 14.61 -3.80
N PHE A 60 12.97 13.62 -3.82
CA PHE A 60 11.60 13.79 -3.36
C PHE A 60 11.52 13.99 -1.84
N GLU A 61 10.63 14.87 -1.40
CA GLU A 61 10.26 15.01 0.02
C GLU A 61 9.31 13.88 0.44
N ASP A 62 9.37 13.48 1.71
CA ASP A 62 8.57 12.38 2.29
C ASP A 62 7.07 12.48 1.98
N ALA A 63 6.53 13.71 2.00
CA ALA A 63 5.13 13.97 1.68
C ALA A 63 4.79 13.60 0.23
N LEU A 64 5.67 13.90 -0.72
CA LEU A 64 5.48 13.52 -2.12
C LEU A 64 5.66 12.01 -2.31
N MET A 65 6.58 11.37 -1.57
CA MET A 65 6.81 9.92 -1.68
C MET A 65 5.51 9.13 -1.46
N TYR A 66 4.65 9.55 -0.52
CA TYR A 66 3.39 8.87 -0.25
C TYR A 66 2.41 8.94 -1.45
N LYS A 67 2.29 10.11 -2.11
CA LYS A 67 1.48 10.24 -3.35
C LYS A 67 2.03 9.41 -4.49
N VAL A 68 3.35 9.46 -4.70
CA VAL A 68 3.98 8.72 -5.80
C VAL A 68 3.85 7.23 -5.59
N PHE A 69 4.01 6.75 -4.35
CA PHE A 69 3.84 5.34 -4.02
C PHE A 69 2.43 4.85 -4.36
N ALA A 70 1.39 5.63 -3.98
CA ALA A 70 0.00 5.30 -4.32
C ALA A 70 -0.20 5.12 -5.83
N MET A 71 0.43 5.97 -6.67
CA MET A 71 0.36 5.85 -8.13
C MET A 71 1.02 4.59 -8.68
N THR A 72 1.95 3.98 -7.94
CA THR A 72 2.58 2.71 -8.33
C THR A 72 1.69 1.51 -8.08
N LEU A 73 0.65 1.63 -7.25
CA LEU A 73 -0.23 0.51 -6.92
C LEU A 73 -1.24 0.24 -8.05
N ARG A 74 -1.62 -1.03 -8.20
CA ARG A 74 -2.63 -1.49 -9.17
C ARG A 74 -3.50 -2.61 -8.58
N GLY A 75 -4.74 -2.68 -9.06
CA GLY A 75 -5.71 -3.74 -8.70
C GLY A 75 -5.96 -3.80 -7.20
N ALA A 76 -5.99 -5.01 -6.65
CA ALA A 76 -6.25 -5.25 -5.22
C ALA A 76 -5.31 -4.47 -4.28
N THR A 77 -4.08 -4.15 -4.71
CA THR A 77 -3.15 -3.35 -3.91
C THR A 77 -3.57 -1.89 -3.81
N GLN A 78 -4.16 -1.36 -4.88
CA GLN A 78 -4.72 -0.02 -4.91
C GLN A 78 -6.01 0.01 -4.09
N ASP A 79 -6.86 -1.00 -4.20
CA ASP A 79 -8.10 -1.10 -3.41
C ASP A 79 -7.78 -1.13 -1.90
N TRP A 80 -6.83 -1.99 -1.49
CA TRP A 80 -6.33 -2.03 -0.12
C TRP A 80 -5.84 -0.66 0.38
N PHE A 81 -5.13 0.10 -0.46
CA PHE A 81 -4.65 1.42 -0.07
C PHE A 81 -5.78 2.40 0.28
N HIS A 82 -6.92 2.32 -0.42
CA HIS A 82 -8.11 3.14 -0.12
C HIS A 82 -8.86 2.68 1.13
N THR A 83 -8.64 1.45 1.62
CA THR A 83 -9.20 0.99 2.91
C THR A 83 -8.47 1.57 4.11
N ILE A 84 -7.30 2.17 3.91
CA ILE A 84 -6.51 2.78 4.98
C ILE A 84 -7.27 4.02 5.47
N PRO A 85 -7.58 4.13 6.79
CA PRO A 85 -8.33 5.25 7.31
C PRO A 85 -7.66 6.59 6.99
N SER A 86 -8.46 7.59 6.64
CA SER A 86 -7.94 8.92 6.33
C SER A 86 -7.11 9.48 7.49
N ARG A 87 -5.97 10.10 7.16
CA ARG A 87 -5.04 10.71 8.14
C ARG A 87 -4.36 9.73 9.11
N SER A 88 -4.46 8.42 8.88
CA SER A 88 -3.81 7.43 9.75
C SER A 88 -2.32 7.22 9.45
N ILE A 89 -1.86 7.57 8.25
CA ILE A 89 -0.45 7.50 7.86
C ILE A 89 0.11 8.92 7.80
N ARG A 90 1.13 9.17 8.62
CA ARG A 90 1.77 10.50 8.77
C ARG A 90 3.15 10.57 8.16
N SER A 91 3.72 9.44 7.76
CA SER A 91 5.05 9.40 7.13
C SER A 91 5.15 8.27 6.11
N PHE A 92 6.10 8.40 5.18
CA PHE A 92 6.41 7.32 4.25
C PHE A 92 6.89 6.06 5.00
N ARG A 93 7.59 6.22 6.13
CA ARG A 93 8.02 5.10 6.97
C ARG A 93 6.84 4.28 7.49
N GLU A 94 5.78 4.93 7.97
CA GLU A 94 4.56 4.26 8.44
C GLU A 94 3.87 3.50 7.30
N LEU A 95 3.80 4.10 6.10
CA LEU A 95 3.28 3.42 4.91
C LEU A 95 4.05 2.14 4.61
N VAL A 96 5.39 2.22 4.59
CA VAL A 96 6.24 1.06 4.30
C VAL A 96 6.01 -0.06 5.31
N LEU A 97 5.82 0.27 6.60
CA LEU A 97 5.53 -0.72 7.63
C LEU A 97 4.19 -1.44 7.40
N VAL A 98 3.14 -0.67 7.14
CA VAL A 98 1.78 -1.21 6.90
C VAL A 98 1.74 -2.04 5.61
N PHE A 99 2.36 -1.54 4.53
CA PHE A 99 2.50 -2.26 3.26
C PHE A 99 3.29 -3.56 3.40
N THR A 100 4.42 -3.51 4.10
CA THR A 100 5.24 -4.71 4.33
C THR A 100 4.47 -5.72 5.16
N LYS A 101 3.74 -5.30 6.21
CA LYS A 101 2.91 -6.20 7.02
C LYS A 101 1.84 -6.92 6.18
N GLU A 102 1.17 -6.19 5.30
CA GLU A 102 0.12 -6.75 4.43
C GLU A 102 0.71 -7.73 3.41
N TYR A 103 1.71 -7.30 2.62
CA TYR A 103 2.15 -8.05 1.45
C TYR A 103 3.33 -9.01 1.70
N THR A 104 4.02 -8.88 2.85
CA THR A 104 5.02 -9.89 3.28
C THR A 104 4.33 -11.10 3.89
N SER A 105 3.20 -10.91 4.58
CA SER A 105 2.37 -12.01 5.10
C SER A 105 1.78 -12.86 3.98
N TYR A 106 1.47 -12.25 2.83
CA TYR A 106 1.06 -12.95 1.61
C TYR A 106 2.11 -13.96 1.12
N ARG A 107 3.40 -13.70 1.37
CA ARG A 107 4.50 -14.61 1.04
C ARG A 107 4.57 -15.82 1.96
N THR A 108 4.42 -15.64 3.27
CA THR A 108 4.49 -16.75 4.23
C THR A 108 3.36 -17.76 3.99
N ILE A 109 2.16 -17.27 3.68
CA ILE A 109 0.99 -18.10 3.40
C ILE A 109 1.10 -18.78 2.03
N LYS A 110 1.48 -18.07 0.96
CA LYS A 110 1.65 -18.68 -0.38
C LYS A 110 2.83 -19.62 -0.50
N LYS A 111 3.94 -19.37 0.22
CA LYS A 111 5.11 -20.26 0.19
C LYS A 111 4.95 -21.51 1.05
N ASN A 112 3.99 -21.51 1.96
CA ASN A 112 3.80 -22.60 2.90
C ASN A 112 2.30 -22.90 3.14
N PRO A 113 1.56 -23.32 2.09
CA PRO A 113 0.15 -23.68 2.22
C PRO A 113 -0.07 -24.82 3.24
N ASN A 114 0.96 -25.64 3.50
CA ASN A 114 0.93 -26.75 4.44
C ASN A 114 0.93 -26.32 5.92
N HIS A 115 1.28 -25.06 6.26
CA HIS A 115 1.23 -24.60 7.66
C HIS A 115 -0.19 -24.26 8.12
N LEU A 116 -1.13 -24.04 7.19
CA LEU A 116 -2.53 -23.79 7.54
C LEU A 116 -3.25 -25.08 7.98
N PHE A 117 -2.80 -26.25 7.53
CA PHE A 117 -3.41 -27.55 7.88
C PHE A 117 -3.00 -28.08 9.26
N ASN A 118 -1.90 -27.60 9.84
CA ASN A 118 -1.39 -28.12 11.11
C ASN A 118 -1.97 -27.45 12.36
N LEU A 119 -2.82 -26.42 12.23
CA LEU A 119 -3.47 -25.79 13.38
C LEU A 119 -4.81 -26.44 13.76
N HIS A 120 -5.38 -27.30 12.89
CA HIS A 120 -6.67 -27.95 13.14
C HIS A 120 -6.53 -29.40 13.69
N ASN A 121 -5.33 -29.94 13.87
CA ASN A 121 -5.15 -31.31 14.38
C ASN A 121 -4.34 -31.37 15.69
N LYS A 122 -4.73 -30.55 16.67
CA LYS A 122 -4.36 -30.76 18.08
C LYS A 122 -5.58 -30.63 19.00
N HIS A 123 -6.62 -31.39 18.69
CA HIS A 123 -7.68 -31.72 19.65
C HIS A 123 -8.17 -33.14 19.37
N ASP A 124 -7.30 -34.13 19.54
CA ASP A 124 -7.68 -35.45 20.03
C ASP A 124 -6.45 -36.33 20.09
N GLU A 125 -5.77 -36.38 21.24
CA GLU A 125 -5.13 -37.60 21.76
C GLU A 125 -5.00 -37.38 23.28
N SER A 126 -6.11 -37.56 23.98
CA SER A 126 -6.09 -37.99 25.37
C SER A 126 -6.71 -39.37 25.40
N LEU A 127 -5.88 -40.41 25.54
CA LEU A 127 -6.29 -41.67 26.15
C LEU A 127 -5.16 -42.18 27.04
#